data_AF-A0A432CM97-F1
#
_entry.id   AF-A0A432CM97-F1
#
_cell.length_a   1.000
_cell.length_b   1.000
_cell.length_c   1.000
_cell.angle_alpha   90.00
_cell.angle_beta   90.00
_cell.angle_gamma   90.00
#
_symmetry.space_group_name_H-M   'P 1'
#
loop_
_entity.id
_entity.type
_entity.pdbx_description
1 polymer ?
#
loop_
_entity_poly.entity_id
_entity_poly.type
_entity_poly.pdbx_seq_one_letter_code
_entity_poly.pdbx_strand_id
1 'polypeptide(L)'
;MSRILKFKENIISYLGENEQDADLMSWMNAQPVLDRPDILRALNSLLLENFDIKPDLDREEVLAIVDEKIQEFEESILDNKLHESLFKMEMEARITDEETFGYYLDFTRQEVKTRIVSNPENQENWDLAHKIIQMEKDSGFYNPDNWKAII
;
A
#
# COMPACT_ATOMS: atom_id res chain seq x y z
N MET A 1 -18.08 -18.61 -9.56
CA MET A 1 -18.03 -17.25 -10.12
C MET A 1 -16.59 -16.78 -10.03
N SER A 2 -15.95 -16.37 -11.13
CA SER A 2 -14.56 -15.92 -11.09
C SER A 2 -14.44 -14.61 -10.33
N ARG A 3 -13.27 -14.35 -9.72
CA ARG A 3 -13.00 -13.13 -8.97
C ARG A 3 -13.17 -11.88 -9.86
N ILE A 4 -12.69 -11.98 -11.10
CA ILE A 4 -12.84 -10.95 -12.14
C ILE A 4 -14.31 -10.66 -12.44
N LEU A 5 -15.18 -11.67 -12.53
CA LEU A 5 -16.62 -11.45 -12.77
C LEU A 5 -17.28 -10.65 -11.64
N LYS A 6 -16.93 -10.95 -10.37
CA LYS A 6 -17.43 -10.17 -9.23
C LYS A 6 -16.96 -8.72 -9.29
N PHE A 7 -15.71 -8.47 -9.66
CA PHE A 7 -15.21 -7.11 -9.82
C PHE A 7 -15.91 -6.37 -10.95
N LYS A 8 -16.17 -7.04 -12.08
CA LYS A 8 -16.96 -6.46 -13.18
C LYS A 8 -18.37 -6.05 -12.72
N GLU A 9 -19.09 -6.91 -12.01
CA GLU A 9 -20.43 -6.60 -11.49
C GLU A 9 -20.41 -5.38 -10.55
N ASN A 10 -19.44 -5.31 -9.65
CA ASN A 10 -19.28 -4.15 -8.76
C ASN A 10 -19.00 -2.88 -9.57
N ILE A 11 -18.04 -2.91 -10.51
CA ILE A 11 -17.72 -1.74 -11.36
C ILE A 11 -18.97 -1.28 -12.12
N ILE A 12 -19.76 -2.21 -12.69
CA ILE A 12 -21.01 -1.89 -13.39
C ILE A 12 -22.00 -1.21 -12.44
N SER A 13 -22.15 -1.66 -11.20
CA SER A 13 -23.03 -0.99 -10.23
C SER A 13 -22.63 0.46 -9.95
N TYR A 14 -21.33 0.76 -9.91
CA TYR A 14 -20.83 2.14 -9.78
C TYR A 14 -21.06 2.99 -11.05
N LEU A 15 -21.15 2.36 -12.23
CA LEU A 15 -21.36 3.05 -13.51
C LEU A 15 -22.85 3.23 -13.87
N GLY A 16 -23.75 2.42 -13.31
CA GLY A 16 -25.17 2.35 -13.69
C GLY A 16 -26.15 3.16 -12.82
N GLU A 17 -25.76 3.60 -11.62
CA GLU A 17 -26.61 4.39 -10.73
C GLU A 17 -26.31 5.90 -10.88
N ASN A 18 -27.35 6.69 -11.19
CA ASN A 18 -27.29 8.13 -11.47
C ASN A 18 -26.50 8.95 -10.43
N GLU A 19 -25.55 9.76 -10.91
CA GLU A 19 -25.15 11.11 -10.45
C GLU A 19 -24.85 11.39 -8.96
N GLN A 20 -24.81 10.41 -8.07
CA GLN A 20 -24.36 10.63 -6.69
C GLN A 20 -23.02 9.95 -6.43
N ASP A 21 -21.93 10.61 -6.81
CA ASP A 21 -20.60 10.59 -6.18
C ASP A 21 -20.10 9.26 -5.57
N ALA A 22 -20.47 8.12 -6.15
CA ALA A 22 -19.89 6.85 -5.80
C ALA A 22 -18.56 6.77 -6.55
N ASP A 23 -17.55 7.45 -5.99
CA ASP A 23 -16.23 7.54 -6.60
C ASP A 23 -15.64 6.14 -6.75
N LEU A 24 -15.74 5.59 -7.96
CA LEU A 24 -15.16 4.30 -8.36
C LEU A 24 -13.70 4.24 -7.92
N MET A 25 -12.96 5.35 -8.02
CA MET A 25 -11.57 5.43 -7.60
C MET A 25 -11.42 5.27 -6.09
N SER A 26 -12.29 5.89 -5.29
CA SER A 26 -12.34 5.67 -3.84
C SER A 26 -12.64 4.22 -3.48
N TRP A 27 -13.59 3.57 -4.16
CA TRP A 27 -13.86 2.15 -3.95
C TRP A 27 -12.66 1.27 -4.30
N MET A 28 -12.04 1.50 -5.46
CA MET A 28 -10.83 0.79 -5.91
C MET A 28 -9.68 0.95 -4.92
N ASN A 29 -9.47 2.17 -4.40
CA ASN A 29 -8.43 2.47 -3.42
C ASN A 29 -8.72 1.84 -2.05
N ALA A 30 -9.98 1.62 -1.70
CA ALA A 30 -10.36 0.93 -0.46
C ALA A 30 -10.13 -0.60 -0.52
N GLN A 31 -9.95 -1.18 -1.70
CA GLN A 31 -9.72 -2.63 -1.84
C GLN A 31 -8.31 -3.03 -1.38
N PRO A 32 -8.13 -4.29 -0.91
CA PRO A 32 -6.81 -4.83 -0.61
C PRO A 32 -5.85 -4.60 -1.78
N VAL A 33 -4.63 -4.16 -1.49
CA VAL A 33 -3.66 -3.79 -2.53
C VAL A 33 -3.40 -4.92 -3.54
N LEU A 34 -3.43 -6.18 -3.07
CA LEU A 34 -3.28 -7.40 -3.90
C LEU A 34 -4.46 -7.66 -4.85
N ASP A 35 -5.61 -7.02 -4.61
CA ASP A 35 -6.82 -7.21 -5.41
C ASP A 35 -6.90 -6.16 -6.52
N ARG A 36 -6.16 -5.06 -6.39
CA ARG A 36 -6.18 -3.93 -7.33
C ARG A 36 -5.76 -4.30 -8.75
N PRO A 37 -4.74 -5.15 -9.00
CA PRO A 37 -4.43 -5.59 -10.37
C PRO A 37 -5.61 -6.29 -11.06
N ASP A 38 -6.31 -7.19 -10.35
CA ASP A 38 -7.48 -7.88 -10.88
C ASP A 38 -8.66 -6.92 -11.14
N ILE A 39 -8.83 -5.91 -10.28
CA ILE A 39 -9.84 -4.85 -10.46
C ILE A 39 -9.52 -4.00 -11.69
N LEU A 40 -8.25 -3.64 -11.90
CA LEU A 40 -7.79 -2.91 -13.10
C LEU A 40 -8.01 -3.72 -14.38
N ARG A 41 -7.72 -5.04 -14.36
CA ARG A 41 -8.04 -5.95 -15.48
C ARG A 41 -9.54 -6.01 -15.76
N ALA A 42 -10.36 -6.08 -14.71
CA ALA A 42 -11.82 -6.09 -14.83
C ALA A 42 -12.33 -4.77 -15.45
N LEU A 43 -11.81 -3.63 -15.01
CA LEU A 43 -12.13 -2.30 -15.55
C LEU A 43 -11.70 -2.16 -17.02
N ASN A 44 -10.46 -2.54 -17.34
CA ASN A 44 -9.95 -2.51 -18.72
C ASN A 44 -10.85 -3.34 -19.65
N SER A 45 -11.20 -4.56 -19.23
CA SER A 45 -12.12 -5.42 -19.98
C SER A 45 -13.51 -4.79 -20.20
N LEU A 46 -14.06 -4.08 -19.20
CA LEU A 46 -15.35 -3.40 -19.35
C LEU A 46 -15.27 -2.18 -20.29
N LEU A 47 -14.18 -1.43 -20.24
CA LEU A 47 -13.96 -0.31 -21.17
C LEU A 47 -13.89 -0.83 -22.61
N LEU A 48 -13.20 -1.95 -22.83
CA LEU A 48 -13.06 -2.56 -24.15
C LEU A 48 -14.36 -3.17 -24.69
N GLU A 49 -15.22 -3.66 -23.81
CA GLU A 49 -16.52 -4.24 -24.17
C GLU A 49 -17.53 -3.15 -24.57
N ASN A 50 -17.39 -1.93 -24.03
CA ASN A 50 -18.43 -0.88 -24.12
C ASN A 50 -18.02 0.39 -24.89
N PHE A 51 -16.73 0.63 -25.15
CA PHE A 51 -16.28 1.81 -25.90
C PHE A 51 -15.77 1.44 -27.30
N ASP A 52 -16.34 2.11 -28.31
CA ASP A 52 -15.76 2.14 -29.65
C ASP A 52 -14.47 2.96 -29.60
N ILE A 53 -13.34 2.27 -29.72
CA ILE A 53 -12.03 2.91 -29.81
C ILE A 53 -11.99 3.69 -31.13
N LYS A 54 -11.44 4.90 -31.09
CA LYS A 54 -11.27 5.72 -32.30
C LYS A 54 -10.59 4.90 -33.41
N PRO A 55 -11.01 5.05 -34.68
CA PRO A 55 -10.46 4.27 -35.80
C PRO A 55 -8.95 4.43 -36.00
N ASP A 56 -8.33 5.42 -35.36
CA ASP A 56 -6.92 5.77 -35.48
C ASP A 56 -6.04 5.14 -34.38
N LEU A 57 -6.64 4.45 -33.39
CA LEU A 57 -5.90 3.78 -32.31
C LEU A 57 -5.90 2.27 -32.53
N ASP A 58 -4.71 1.68 -32.56
CA ASP A 58 -4.57 0.23 -32.55
C ASP A 58 -4.99 -0.32 -31.19
N ARG A 59 -6.10 -1.07 -31.19
CA ARG A 59 -6.67 -1.69 -30.00
C ARG A 59 -5.72 -2.69 -29.36
N GLU A 60 -4.95 -3.44 -30.16
CA GLU A 60 -4.00 -4.42 -29.63
C GLU A 60 -2.81 -3.73 -28.96
N GLU A 61 -2.36 -2.60 -29.50
CA GLU A 61 -1.28 -1.79 -28.92
C GLU A 61 -1.69 -1.18 -27.58
N VAL A 62 -2.88 -0.57 -27.50
CA VAL A 62 -3.42 -0.02 -26.25
C VAL A 62 -3.58 -1.11 -25.19
N LEU A 63 -4.04 -2.29 -25.61
CA LEU A 63 -4.20 -3.45 -24.73
C LEU A 63 -2.87 -3.89 -24.13
N ALA A 64 -1.85 -4.05 -24.98
CA ALA A 64 -0.53 -4.45 -24.54
C ALA A 64 0.07 -3.45 -23.53
N ILE A 65 -0.09 -2.14 -23.80
CA ILE A 65 0.40 -1.08 -22.89
C ILE A 65 -0.31 -1.14 -21.54
N VAL A 66 -1.64 -1.27 -21.52
CA VAL A 66 -2.39 -1.29 -20.25
C VAL A 66 -2.06 -2.56 -19.46
N ASP A 67 -1.98 -3.72 -20.11
CA ASP A 67 -1.64 -4.97 -19.44
C ASP A 67 -0.20 -4.94 -18.89
N GLU A 68 0.76 -4.40 -19.63
CA GLU A 68 2.13 -4.18 -19.15
C GLU A 68 2.15 -3.29 -17.89
N LYS A 69 1.40 -2.19 -17.89
CA LYS A 69 1.33 -1.29 -16.73
C LYS A 69 0.67 -1.93 -15.52
N ILE A 70 -0.34 -2.77 -15.73
CA ILE A 70 -0.94 -3.55 -14.64
C ILE A 70 0.06 -4.56 -14.08
N GLN A 71 0.84 -5.21 -14.95
CA GLN A 71 1.85 -6.19 -14.56
C GLN A 71 2.99 -5.52 -13.75
N GLU A 72 3.55 -4.41 -14.24
CA GLU A 72 4.56 -3.63 -13.52
C GLU A 72 4.07 -3.23 -12.11
N PHE A 73 2.80 -2.82 -12.03
CA PHE A 73 2.18 -2.47 -10.75
C PHE A 73 2.05 -3.69 -9.82
N GLU A 74 1.60 -4.83 -10.33
CA GLU A 74 1.51 -6.08 -9.57
C GLU A 74 2.88 -6.52 -9.04
N GLU A 75 3.91 -6.50 -9.88
CA GLU A 75 5.29 -6.81 -9.49
C GLU A 75 5.77 -5.89 -8.36
N SER A 76 5.50 -4.58 -8.46
CA SER A 76 5.87 -3.63 -7.39
C SER A 76 5.17 -3.92 -6.05
N ILE A 77 3.93 -4.40 -6.07
CA ILE A 77 3.20 -4.79 -4.85
C ILE A 77 3.84 -6.04 -4.25
N LEU A 78 4.15 -7.02 -5.08
CA LEU A 78 4.75 -8.29 -4.65
C LEU A 78 6.14 -8.06 -4.05
N ASP A 79 6.96 -7.23 -4.68
CA ASP A 79 8.28 -6.86 -4.17
C ASP A 79 8.20 -6.18 -2.82
N ASN A 80 7.28 -5.22 -2.65
CA ASN A 80 7.07 -4.54 -1.37
C ASN A 80 6.64 -5.53 -0.28
N LYS A 81 5.70 -6.44 -0.59
CA LYS A 81 5.25 -7.46 0.37
C LYS A 81 6.33 -8.48 0.71
N LEU A 82 7.18 -8.83 -0.25
CA LEU A 82 8.33 -9.69 -0.01
C LEU A 82 9.31 -9.01 0.95
N HIS A 83 9.64 -7.73 0.72
CA HIS A 83 10.50 -6.97 1.62
C HIS A 83 9.91 -6.85 3.02
N GLU A 84 8.61 -6.55 3.15
CA GLU A 84 7.91 -6.53 4.45
C GLU A 84 8.00 -7.88 5.15
N SER A 85 7.77 -8.98 4.43
CA SER A 85 7.82 -10.33 4.98
C SER A 85 9.23 -10.74 5.41
N LEU A 86 10.24 -10.42 4.61
CA LEU A 86 11.65 -10.68 4.93
C LEU A 86 12.08 -9.88 6.15
N PHE A 87 11.70 -8.60 6.21
CA PHE A 87 11.96 -7.76 7.38
C PHE A 87 11.30 -8.32 8.64
N LYS A 88 10.02 -8.69 8.56
CA LYS A 88 9.30 -9.26 9.70
C LYS A 88 9.93 -10.57 10.17
N MET A 89 10.29 -11.45 9.25
CA MET A 89 10.94 -12.74 9.57
C MET A 89 12.31 -12.53 10.22
N GLU A 90 13.12 -11.60 9.69
CA GLU A 90 14.42 -11.26 10.27
C GLU A 90 14.26 -10.66 11.67
N MET A 91 13.27 -9.79 11.86
CA MET A 91 12.95 -9.24 13.17
C MET A 91 12.48 -10.33 14.13
N GLU A 92 11.55 -11.22 13.74
CA GLU A 92 11.10 -12.34 14.58
C GLU A 92 12.25 -13.28 14.95
N ALA A 93 13.19 -13.54 14.04
CA ALA A 93 14.38 -14.34 14.30
C ALA A 93 15.37 -13.64 15.26
N ARG A 94 15.41 -12.30 15.28
CA ARG A 94 16.29 -11.51 16.15
C ARG A 94 15.65 -11.11 17.48
N ILE A 95 14.33 -11.07 17.55
CA ILE A 95 13.54 -10.76 18.77
C ILE A 95 13.72 -11.84 19.85
N THR A 96 14.17 -13.04 19.50
CA THR A 96 14.48 -14.09 20.49
C THR A 96 15.73 -13.80 21.32
N ASP A 97 16.50 -12.76 20.99
CA ASP A 97 17.64 -12.27 21.76
C ASP A 97 17.34 -10.85 22.27
N GLU A 98 17.07 -10.73 23.58
CA GLU A 98 16.69 -9.45 24.23
C GLU A 98 17.72 -8.34 24.01
N GLU A 99 19.02 -8.68 23.94
CA GLU A 99 20.11 -7.72 23.74
C GLU A 99 20.09 -7.15 22.32
N THR A 100 19.91 -8.01 21.32
CA THR A 100 19.81 -7.61 19.91
C THR A 100 18.54 -6.81 19.66
N PHE A 101 17.40 -7.20 20.25
CA PHE A 101 16.15 -6.45 20.12
C PHE A 101 16.26 -5.03 20.71
N GLY A 102 16.87 -4.90 21.89
CA GLY A 102 17.13 -3.59 22.51
C GLY A 102 17.98 -2.69 21.60
N TYR A 103 19.05 -3.22 21.01
CA TYR A 103 19.90 -2.49 20.08
C TYR A 103 19.13 -1.99 18.84
N TYR A 104 18.31 -2.85 18.23
CA TYR A 104 17.51 -2.45 17.06
C TYR A 104 16.50 -1.37 17.40
N LEU A 105 15.80 -1.53 18.53
CA LEU A 105 14.82 -0.54 18.97
C LEU A 105 15.49 0.81 19.23
N ASP A 106 16.66 0.83 19.87
CA ASP A 106 17.46 2.05 20.08
C ASP A 106 17.95 2.67 18.78
N PHE A 107 18.46 1.86 17.85
CA PHE A 107 18.86 2.32 16.53
C PHE A 107 17.69 2.97 15.77
N THR A 108 16.55 2.28 15.71
CA THR A 108 15.34 2.80 15.04
C THR A 108 14.85 4.10 15.67
N ARG A 109 14.86 4.21 17.01
CA ARG A 109 14.54 5.46 17.72
C ARG A 109 15.45 6.60 17.26
N GLN A 110 16.76 6.38 17.20
CA GLN A 110 17.73 7.41 16.81
C GLN A 110 17.56 7.85 15.36
N GLU A 111 17.35 6.90 14.44
CA GLU A 111 17.10 7.20 13.03
C GLU A 111 15.86 8.06 12.84
N VAL A 112 14.75 7.67 13.47
CA VAL A 112 13.48 8.42 13.36
C VAL A 112 13.60 9.81 13.97
N LYS A 113 14.21 9.94 15.16
CA LYS A 113 14.49 11.26 15.77
C LYS A 113 15.34 12.14 14.86
N THR A 114 16.41 11.59 14.28
CA THR A 114 17.31 12.35 13.40
C THR A 114 16.58 12.85 12.16
N ARG A 115 15.71 12.01 11.56
CA ARG A 115 14.91 12.38 10.38
C ARG A 115 13.88 13.47 10.70
N ILE A 116 13.22 13.40 11.85
CA ILE A 116 12.28 14.44 12.31
C ILE A 116 13.01 15.75 12.60
N VAL A 117 14.12 15.71 13.34
CA VAL A 117 14.90 16.91 13.66
C VAL A 117 15.46 17.56 12.38
N SER A 118 15.86 16.77 11.40
CA SER A 118 16.41 17.27 10.13
C SER A 118 15.34 17.78 9.16
N ASN A 119 14.12 17.26 9.23
CA ASN A 119 13.01 17.69 8.39
C ASN A 119 11.67 17.58 9.16
N PRO A 120 11.34 18.56 10.01
CA PRO A 120 10.19 18.49 10.91
C PRO A 120 8.85 18.61 10.18
N GLU A 121 8.82 19.06 8.92
CA GLU A 121 7.59 19.17 8.13
C GLU A 121 7.20 17.85 7.44
N ASN A 122 8.07 16.84 7.47
CA ASN A 122 7.75 15.53 6.90
C ASN A 122 6.82 14.73 7.84
N GLN A 123 5.54 14.71 7.50
CA GLN A 123 4.50 14.01 8.24
C GLN A 123 4.71 12.49 8.33
N GLU A 124 5.31 11.84 7.32
CA GLU A 124 5.55 10.39 7.34
C GLU A 124 6.49 9.98 8.48
N ASN A 125 7.49 10.82 8.79
CA ASN A 125 8.40 10.57 9.89
C ASN A 125 7.68 10.68 11.25
N TRP A 126 6.76 11.64 11.39
CA TRP A 126 5.93 11.79 12.59
C TRP A 126 4.97 10.60 12.77
N ASP A 127 4.33 10.14 11.70
CA ASP A 127 3.44 8.99 11.73
C ASP A 127 4.21 7.71 12.12
N LEU A 128 5.44 7.55 11.64
CA LEU A 128 6.32 6.46 12.03
C LEU A 128 6.70 6.55 13.51
N ALA A 129 7.07 7.73 14.02
CA ALA A 129 7.38 7.92 15.44
C ALA A 129 6.18 7.55 16.34
N HIS A 130 4.97 7.98 15.98
CA HIS A 130 3.76 7.64 16.71
C HIS A 130 3.50 6.13 16.73
N LYS A 131 3.69 5.43 15.60
CA LYS A 131 3.55 3.97 15.55
C LYS A 131 4.53 3.25 16.47
N ILE A 132 5.80 3.69 16.50
CA ILE A 132 6.82 3.07 17.36
C ILE A 132 6.50 3.36 18.84
N ILE A 133 6.15 4.60 19.19
CA ILE A 133 5.73 4.96 20.56
C ILE A 133 4.53 4.11 21.01
N GLN A 134 3.55 3.90 20.13
CA GLN A 134 2.39 3.08 20.44
C GLN A 134 2.77 1.61 20.65
N MET A 135 3.59 1.04 19.76
CA MET A 135 4.13 -0.32 19.92
C MET A 135 4.86 -0.49 21.26
N GLU A 136 5.69 0.48 21.65
CA GLU A 136 6.42 0.45 22.92
C GLU A 136 5.48 0.49 24.13
N LYS A 137 4.41 1.29 24.07
CA LYS A 137 3.40 1.35 25.13
C LYS A 137 2.66 0.03 25.26
N ASP A 138 2.23 -0.53 24.14
CA ASP A 138 1.49 -1.80 24.10
C ASP A 138 2.35 -2.98 24.58
N SER A 139 3.67 -2.90 24.36
CA SER A 139 4.62 -3.94 24.76
C SER A 139 5.22 -3.71 26.17
N GLY A 140 4.90 -2.62 26.86
CA GLY A 140 5.43 -2.29 28.18
C GLY A 140 6.88 -1.77 28.22
N PHE A 141 7.48 -1.49 27.06
CA PHE A 141 8.86 -1.00 26.91
C PHE A 141 8.96 0.53 26.78
N TYR A 142 7.83 1.23 26.83
CA TYR A 142 7.80 2.68 26.66
C TYR A 142 8.53 3.42 27.77
N ASN A 143 9.50 4.24 27.37
CA ASN A 143 10.14 5.22 28.23
C ASN A 143 10.11 6.60 27.53
N PRO A 144 9.49 7.62 28.14
CA PRO A 144 9.41 8.96 27.55
C PRO A 144 10.78 9.59 27.29
N ASP A 145 11.81 9.22 28.05
CA ASP A 145 13.17 9.73 27.86
C ASP A 145 13.75 9.38 26.48
N ASN A 146 13.33 8.25 25.90
CA ASN A 146 13.80 7.80 24.60
C ASN A 146 13.37 8.72 23.44
N TRP A 147 12.33 9.53 23.66
CA TRP A 147 11.66 10.35 22.65
C TRP A 147 11.70 11.86 22.92
N LYS A 148 12.33 12.30 24.02
CA LYS A 148 12.46 13.71 24.42
C LYS A 148 12.95 14.69 23.35
N ALA A 149 13.64 14.22 22.32
CA ALA A 149 14.12 15.09 21.25
C ALA A 149 13.02 15.56 20.29
N ILE A 150 11.84 14.90 20.30
CA ILE A 150 10.75 15.15 19.36
C ILE A 150 9.36 15.24 20.03
N ILE A 151 9.26 14.98 21.35
CA ILE A 151 8.03 15.17 22.15
C ILE A 151 8.12 16.49 22.92
#